data_AF-A0A3D4B3L5-F1
#
_entry.id   AF-A0A3D4B3L5-F1
#
_cell.length_a   1.000
_cell.length_b   1.000
_cell.length_c   1.000
_cell.angle_alpha   90.00
_cell.angle_beta   90.00
_cell.angle_gamma   90.00
#
_symmetry.space_group_name_H-M   'P 1'
#
loop_
_entity.id
_entity.type
_entity.pdbx_description
1 polymer ?
#
loop_
_entity_poly.entity_id
_entity_poly.type
_entity_poly.pdbx_seq_one_letter_code
_entity_poly.pdbx_strand_id
1 'polypeptide(L)'
;HAGDPLLCATGLANIEIVERDNLVENARVVGAYFMEKLLKMQNQYEIAGEARGLGLCLGLELVTDKKSREPNFEGVAAVINYCYENGL
;
A
#
# COMPACT_ATOMS: atom_id res chain seq x y z
N HIS A 1 6.56 -31.60 -2.61
CA HIS A 1 6.65 -30.66 -1.46
C HIS A 1 5.31 -30.04 -1.03
N ALA A 2 4.15 -30.41 -1.61
CA ALA A 2 2.86 -30.03 -1.04
C ALA A 2 2.53 -30.94 0.15
N GLY A 3 2.38 -30.39 1.36
CA GLY A 3 2.06 -31.14 2.58
C GLY A 3 3.24 -31.55 3.46
N ASP A 4 4.41 -30.93 3.29
CA ASP A 4 5.51 -31.08 4.24
C ASP A 4 5.05 -30.59 5.64
N PRO A 5 5.10 -31.44 6.69
CA PRO A 5 4.65 -31.07 8.03
C PRO A 5 5.30 -29.79 8.57
N LEU A 6 6.54 -29.50 8.19
CA LEU A 6 7.23 -28.27 8.59
C LEU A 6 6.61 -27.03 7.93
N LEU A 7 6.29 -27.11 6.63
CA LEU A 7 5.64 -26.03 5.90
C LEU A 7 4.22 -25.80 6.42
N CYS A 8 3.50 -26.88 6.74
CA CYS A 8 2.18 -26.80 7.37
C CYS A 8 2.23 -26.14 8.75
N ALA A 9 3.20 -26.50 9.60
CA ALA A 9 3.39 -25.86 10.90
C ALA A 9 3.69 -24.36 10.78
N THR A 10 4.51 -23.97 9.81
CA THR A 10 4.80 -22.55 9.53
C THR A 10 3.53 -21.79 9.10
N GLY A 11 2.72 -22.38 8.22
CA GLY A 11 1.46 -21.79 7.80
C GLY A 11 0.48 -21.61 8.96
N LEU A 12 0.37 -22.61 9.83
CA LEU A 12 -0.48 -22.53 11.02
C LEU A 12 -0.02 -21.42 11.97
N ALA A 13 1.28 -21.35 12.25
CA ALA A 13 1.85 -20.28 13.08
C ALA A 13 1.57 -18.87 12.52
N ASN A 14 1.62 -18.70 11.20
CA ASN A 14 1.26 -17.42 10.57
C ASN A 14 -0.21 -17.06 10.77
N ILE A 15 -1.13 -18.03 10.66
CA ILE A 15 -2.56 -17.81 10.91
C ILE A 15 -2.79 -17.46 12.37
N GLU A 16 -2.16 -18.18 13.30
CA GLU A 16 -2.24 -17.89 14.74
C GLU A 16 -1.76 -16.46 15.06
N ILE A 17 -0.69 -15.99 14.42
CA ILE A 17 -0.20 -14.61 14.56
C ILE A 17 -1.24 -13.60 14.05
N VAL A 18 -1.82 -13.85 12.87
CA VAL A 18 -2.85 -12.97 12.28
C VAL A 18 -4.05 -12.80 13.21
N GLU A 19 -4.50 -13.89 13.83
CA GLU A 19 -5.63 -13.89 14.76
C GLU A 19 -5.25 -13.28 16.12
N ARG A 20 -4.18 -13.78 16.76
CA ARG A 20 -3.73 -13.34 18.10
C ARG A 20 -3.43 -11.85 18.14
N ASP A 21 -2.78 -11.33 17.11
CA ASP A 21 -2.33 -9.93 17.05
C ASP A 21 -3.38 -9.02 16.37
N ASN A 22 -4.57 -9.55 16.04
CA ASN A 22 -5.68 -8.84 15.40
C ASN A 22 -5.26 -8.07 14.13
N LEU A 23 -4.41 -8.69 13.29
CA LEU A 23 -3.76 -8.00 12.17
C LEU A 23 -4.75 -7.53 11.10
N VAL A 24 -5.88 -8.23 10.93
CA VAL A 24 -6.96 -7.81 10.00
C VAL A 24 -7.61 -6.51 10.47
N GLU A 25 -7.90 -6.40 11.77
CA GLU A 25 -8.50 -5.19 12.34
C GLU A 25 -7.49 -4.04 12.34
N ASN A 26 -6.23 -4.31 12.66
CA ASN A 26 -5.16 -3.32 12.52
C ASN A 26 -5.04 -2.81 11.08
N ALA A 27 -5.07 -3.70 10.08
CA ALA A 27 -5.04 -3.29 8.68
C ALA A 27 -6.26 -2.44 8.28
N ARG A 28 -7.44 -2.70 8.87
CA ARG A 28 -8.64 -1.88 8.68
C ARG A 28 -8.45 -0.47 9.26
N VAL A 29 -7.98 -0.36 10.49
CA VAL A 29 -7.81 0.92 11.20
C VAL A 29 -6.69 1.76 10.59
N VAL A 30 -5.49 1.18 10.46
CA VAL A 30 -4.32 1.89 9.92
C VAL A 30 -4.50 2.17 8.43
N GLY A 31 -5.12 1.24 7.69
CA GLY A 31 -5.48 1.44 6.29
C GLY A 31 -6.42 2.62 6.07
N ALA A 32 -7.45 2.78 6.91
CA ALA A 32 -8.35 3.93 6.83
C ALA A 32 -7.62 5.26 7.07
N TYR A 33 -6.72 5.30 8.07
CA TYR A 33 -5.88 6.47 8.32
C TYR A 33 -4.96 6.78 7.12
N PHE A 34 -4.32 5.77 6.54
CA PHE A 34 -3.42 5.96 5.40
C PHE A 34 -4.20 6.43 4.15
N MET A 35 -5.37 5.83 3.87
CA MET A 35 -6.24 6.27 2.77
C MET A 35 -6.64 7.74 2.92
N GLU A 36 -6.98 8.19 4.13
CA GLU A 36 -7.29 9.60 4.37
C GLU A 36 -6.12 10.53 3.99
N LYS A 37 -4.87 10.12 4.26
CA LYS A 37 -3.68 10.88 3.86
C LYS A 37 -3.47 10.87 2.34
N LEU A 38 -3.66 9.73 1.68
CA LEU A 38 -3.55 9.66 0.22
C LEU A 38 -4.62 10.52 -0.48
N LEU A 39 -5.86 10.51 0.01
CA LEU A 39 -6.93 11.38 -0.51
C LEU A 39 -6.62 12.86 -0.30
N LYS A 40 -5.99 13.23 0.83
CA LYS A 40 -5.50 14.60 1.04
C LYS A 40 -4.43 14.97 0.02
N MET A 41 -3.45 14.09 -0.23
CA MET A 41 -2.42 14.32 -1.25
C MET A 41 -3.01 14.43 -2.66
N GLN A 42 -3.97 13.57 -3.00
CA GLN A 42 -4.72 13.63 -4.26
C GLN A 42 -5.38 15.00 -4.48
N ASN A 43 -5.91 15.64 -3.44
CA ASN A 43 -6.51 16.97 -3.56
C ASN A 43 -5.46 18.09 -3.59
N GLN A 44 -4.29 17.89 -2.97
CA GLN A 44 -3.27 18.91 -2.82
C GLN A 44 -2.32 19.01 -4.02
N TYR A 45 -1.96 17.89 -4.66
CA TYR A 45 -0.95 17.86 -5.71
C TYR A 45 -1.57 17.58 -7.08
N GLU A 46 -1.14 18.31 -8.10
CA GLU A 46 -1.64 18.14 -9.48
C GLU A 46 -1.23 16.80 -10.08
N ILE A 47 -0.02 16.34 -9.76
CA ILE A 47 0.48 15.04 -10.21
C ILE A 47 -0.20 13.85 -9.54
N ALA A 48 -0.91 14.06 -8.43
CA ALA A 48 -1.56 12.98 -7.67
C ALA A 48 -2.95 12.70 -8.26
N GLY A 49 -3.06 11.59 -9.00
CA GLY A 49 -4.27 11.14 -9.70
C GLY A 49 -5.28 10.50 -8.76
N GLU A 50 -5.40 9.17 -8.79
CA GLU A 50 -6.37 8.42 -8.00
C GLU A 50 -5.70 7.69 -6.82
N ALA A 51 -6.20 7.90 -5.61
CA ALA A 51 -5.92 7.06 -4.43
C ALA A 51 -6.90 5.90 -4.36
N ARG A 52 -6.41 4.66 -4.25
CA ARG A 52 -7.24 3.44 -4.24
C ARG A 52 -6.60 2.30 -3.44
N GLY A 53 -7.42 1.31 -3.08
CA GLY A 53 -7.00 0.10 -2.37
C GLY A 53 -7.90 -0.26 -1.19
N LEU A 54 -7.49 -1.28 -0.43
CA LEU A 54 -8.20 -1.75 0.77
C LEU A 54 -7.23 -2.20 1.86
N GLY A 55 -7.54 -1.88 3.12
CA GLY A 55 -6.66 -2.18 4.25
C GLY A 55 -5.29 -1.53 4.06
N LEU A 56 -4.22 -2.31 4.16
CA LEU A 56 -2.84 -1.85 3.94
C LEU A 56 -2.32 -2.08 2.51
N CYS A 57 -3.17 -2.56 1.59
CA CYS A 57 -2.84 -2.64 0.17
C CYS A 57 -3.41 -1.41 -0.54
N LEU A 58 -2.69 -0.30 -0.44
CA LEU A 58 -3.09 1.02 -0.96
C LEU A 58 -2.09 1.54 -1.99
N GLY A 59 -2.56 2.40 -2.90
CA GLY A 59 -1.73 3.06 -3.89
C GLY A 59 -2.28 4.42 -4.29
N LEU A 60 -1.37 5.30 -4.72
CA LEU A 60 -1.68 6.59 -5.32
C LEU A 60 -1.10 6.62 -6.74
N GLU A 61 -1.96 6.83 -7.73
CA GLU A 61 -1.54 7.02 -9.11
C GLU A 61 -0.86 8.38 -9.29
N LEU A 62 0.26 8.41 -10.02
CA LEU A 62 0.87 9.67 -10.46
C LEU A 62 0.62 9.88 -11.95
N VAL A 63 0.08 11.04 -12.30
CA VAL A 63 -0.34 11.40 -13.66
C VAL A 63 0.26 12.74 -14.08
N THR A 64 0.40 12.97 -15.38
CA THR A 64 0.84 14.27 -15.93
C THR A 64 -0.33 15.26 -16.01
N ASP A 65 -1.54 14.77 -16.22
CA ASP A 65 -2.79 15.54 -16.17
C ASP A 65 -3.93 14.68 -15.59
N LYS A 66 -4.76 15.27 -14.72
CA LYS A 66 -5.85 14.56 -14.02
C LYS A 66 -7.02 14.20 -14.94
N LYS A 67 -7.21 14.91 -16.06
CA LYS A 67 -8.31 14.63 -16.99
C LYS A 67 -7.93 13.51 -17.95
N SER A 68 -6.73 13.57 -18.54
CA SER A 68 -6.22 12.54 -19.45
C SER A 68 -5.85 11.26 -18.71
N ARG A 69 -5.47 11.37 -17.43
CA ARG A 69 -4.89 10.28 -16.61
C ARG A 69 -3.66 9.65 -17.24
N GLU A 70 -2.91 10.42 -18.03
CA GLU A 70 -1.67 9.93 -18.64
C GLU A 70 -0.63 9.63 -17.53
N PRO A 71 -0.02 8.43 -17.50
CA PRO A 71 0.90 8.04 -16.44
C PRO A 71 2.15 8.93 -16.39
N ASN A 72 2.53 9.36 -15.19
CA ASN A 72 3.76 10.11 -14.95
C ASN A 72 4.89 9.18 -14.50
N PHE A 73 5.49 8.44 -15.44
CA PHE A 73 6.56 7.48 -15.13
C PHE A 73 7.80 8.13 -14.51
N GLU A 74 8.18 9.32 -14.97
CA GLU A 74 9.33 10.06 -14.42
C GLU A 74 9.09 10.47 -12.96
N GLY A 75 7.89 10.99 -12.67
CA GLY A 75 7.48 11.34 -11.30
C GLY A 75 7.44 10.13 -10.37
N VAL A 76 6.95 8.98 -10.85
CA VAL A 76 6.99 7.73 -10.08
C VAL A 76 8.43 7.33 -9.76
N ALA A 77 9.32 7.32 -10.75
CA ALA A 77 10.73 6.98 -10.53
C ALA A 77 11.41 7.95 -9.54
N ALA A 78 11.13 9.25 -9.65
CA ALA A 78 11.66 10.26 -8.74
C ALA A 78 11.18 10.06 -7.29
N VAL A 79 9.89 9.79 -7.08
CA VAL A 79 9.34 9.52 -5.75
C VAL A 79 9.92 8.24 -5.15
N ILE A 80 10.01 7.16 -5.94
CA ILE A 80 10.62 5.88 -5.48
C ILE A 80 12.07 6.11 -5.05
N ASN A 81 12.87 6.79 -5.88
CA ASN A 81 14.27 7.06 -5.55
C ASN A 81 14.39 7.92 -4.30
N TYR A 82 13.57 8.97 -4.17
CA TYR A 82 13.56 9.81 -2.98
C TYR A 82 13.20 9.02 -1.71
N CYS A 83 12.18 8.16 -1.77
CA CYS A 83 11.79 7.28 -0.66
C CYS A 83 12.94 6.36 -0.26
N TYR A 84 13.56 5.70 -1.24
CA TYR A 84 14.69 4.79 -1.02
C TYR A 84 15.89 5.51 -0.37
N GLU A 85 16.27 6.69 -0.87
CA GLU A 85 17.35 7.51 -0.31
C GLU A 85 17.08 7.99 1.12
N ASN A 86 15.80 8.05 1.53
CA ASN A 86 15.36 8.44 2.87
C ASN A 86 14.99 7.24 3.76
N GLY A 87 15.29 6.01 3.34
CA GLY A 87 15.10 4.80 4.15
C GLY A 87 13.66 4.30 4.25
N LEU A 88 12.80 4.68 3.30
CA LEU A 88 11.47 4.09 3.11
C LEU A 88 11.50 2.96 2.08
#